data_AF-A0A7C7A762-F1
#
_entry.id   AF-A0A7C7A762-F1
#
_cell.length_a   1.000
_cell.length_b   1.000
_cell.length_c   1.000
_cell.angle_alpha   90.00
_cell.angle_beta   90.00
_cell.angle_gamma   90.00
#
_symmetry.space_group_name_H-M   'P 1'
#
loop_
_entity.id
_entity.type
_entity.pdbx_description
1 polymer ?
#
loop_
_entity_poly.entity_id
_entity_poly.type
_entity_poly.pdbx_seq_one_letter_code
_entity_poly.pdbx_strand_id
1 'polypeptide(L)'
;MEGQNLLKKDRLIITEPDKYNNIEIRNISFDTGEGLAGFDGNMIVGDSEDSKDIFFLSIRPLDESQVNAVCDKIEEIYQDEKKPINLSIYDSINGIYNLNNNS
;
A
#
# COMPACT_ATOMS: atom_id res chain seq x y z
N MET A 1 -17.40 -15.14 -33.10
CA MET A 1 -17.65 -14.25 -31.95
C MET A 1 -16.58 -14.56 -30.93
N GLU A 2 -15.57 -13.72 -30.87
CA GLU A 2 -14.41 -13.89 -29.98
C GLU A 2 -14.89 -13.82 -28.53
N GLY A 3 -14.50 -14.83 -27.75
CA GLY A 3 -14.84 -14.93 -26.33
C GLY A 3 -14.30 -13.71 -25.60
N GLN A 4 -15.20 -12.91 -25.04
CA GLN A 4 -14.83 -11.88 -24.09
C GLN A 4 -14.11 -12.57 -22.94
N ASN A 5 -12.80 -12.39 -22.87
CA ASN A 5 -12.01 -12.72 -21.70
C ASN A 5 -12.50 -11.78 -20.58
N LEU A 6 -13.50 -12.22 -19.82
CA LEU A 6 -13.97 -11.53 -18.62
C LEU A 6 -12.78 -11.48 -17.67
N LEU A 7 -12.12 -10.32 -17.61
CA LEU A 7 -11.06 -10.05 -16.65
C LEU A 7 -11.58 -10.39 -15.25
N LYS A 8 -11.06 -11.49 -14.69
CA LYS A 8 -11.31 -11.86 -13.29
C LYS A 8 -10.59 -10.82 -12.44
N LYS A 9 -11.37 -9.90 -11.86
CA LYS A 9 -10.86 -8.87 -10.95
C LYS A 9 -10.95 -9.38 -9.53
N ASP A 10 -9.85 -9.32 -8.80
CA ASP A 10 -9.90 -9.47 -7.35
C ASP A 10 -10.62 -8.28 -6.72
N ARG A 11 -11.34 -8.54 -5.63
CA ARG A 11 -12.11 -7.54 -4.89
C ARG A 11 -11.44 -7.28 -3.56
N LEU A 12 -11.22 -6.02 -3.25
CA LEU A 12 -10.86 -5.61 -1.91
C LEU A 12 -12.12 -5.22 -1.13
N ILE A 13 -12.25 -5.76 0.08
CA ILE A 13 -13.35 -5.49 0.99
C ILE A 13 -12.73 -4.97 2.28
N ILE A 14 -13.09 -3.77 2.69
CA ILE A 14 -12.73 -3.22 4.00
C ILE A 14 -13.80 -3.68 4.98
N THR A 15 -13.46 -4.68 5.79
CA THR A 15 -14.31 -5.13 6.88
C THR A 15 -14.14 -4.19 8.07
N GLU A 16 -15.24 -3.82 8.72
CA GLU A 16 -15.26 -2.86 9.84
C GLU A 16 -14.83 -1.42 9.47
N PRO A 17 -15.45 -0.80 8.44
CA PRO A 17 -15.08 0.56 8.04
C PRO A 17 -15.31 1.59 9.17
N ASP A 18 -16.22 1.30 10.10
CA ASP A 18 -16.58 2.18 11.23
C ASP A 18 -15.42 2.39 12.23
N LYS A 19 -14.37 1.54 12.20
CA LYS A 19 -13.13 1.76 12.96
C LYS A 19 -12.42 3.06 12.50
N TYR A 20 -12.61 3.43 11.24
CA TYR A 20 -11.90 4.53 10.62
C TYR A 20 -12.77 5.78 10.59
N ASN A 21 -12.20 6.89 11.06
CA ASN A 21 -12.81 8.21 10.90
C ASN A 21 -12.85 8.61 9.42
N ASN A 22 -11.86 8.15 8.65
CA ASN A 22 -11.77 8.39 7.22
C ASN A 22 -11.06 7.22 6.53
N ILE A 23 -11.50 6.90 5.31
CA ILE A 23 -10.85 5.93 4.42
C ILE A 23 -10.55 6.63 3.09
N GLU A 24 -9.30 6.57 2.66
CA GLU A 24 -8.86 7.14 1.39
C GLU A 24 -8.27 6.07 0.47
N ILE A 25 -8.55 6.18 -0.82
CA ILE A 25 -7.96 5.32 -1.85
C ILE A 25 -7.23 6.22 -2.84
N ARG A 26 -5.94 5.95 -3.03
CA ARG A 26 -5.03 6.75 -3.85
C ARG A 26 -4.31 5.86 -4.85
N ASN A 27 -4.19 6.31 -6.10
CA ASN A 27 -3.21 5.74 -7.02
C ASN A 27 -1.88 6.40 -6.72
N ILE A 28 -0.82 5.62 -6.56
CA ILE A 28 0.51 6.14 -6.31
C ILE A 28 1.50 5.57 -7.33
N SER A 29 2.39 6.45 -7.77
CA SER A 29 3.48 6.16 -8.69
C SER A 29 4.71 6.78 -8.08
N PHE A 30 5.66 5.96 -7.64
CA PHE A 30 6.91 6.44 -7.09
C PHE A 30 8.00 6.37 -8.15
N ASP A 31 8.32 7.49 -8.76
CA ASP A 31 9.46 7.61 -9.66
C ASP A 31 10.75 7.60 -8.83
N THR A 32 11.67 6.68 -9.14
CA THR A 32 12.98 6.61 -8.48
C THR A 32 13.98 7.62 -9.06
N GLY A 33 13.58 8.40 -10.07
CA GLY A 33 14.40 9.47 -10.66
C GLY A 33 15.52 9.00 -11.59
N GLU A 34 15.79 7.69 -11.66
CA GLU A 34 16.83 7.11 -12.52
C GLU A 34 16.28 6.46 -13.81
N GLY A 35 15.01 6.72 -14.18
CA GLY A 35 14.39 6.11 -15.35
C GLY A 35 14.16 4.59 -15.23
N LEU A 36 14.46 4.02 -14.05
CA LEU A 36 14.06 2.68 -13.66
C LEU A 36 12.58 2.75 -13.25
N ALA A 37 11.77 1.86 -13.83
CA ALA A 37 10.33 1.80 -13.60
C ALA A 37 10.02 1.90 -12.10
N GLY A 38 9.34 2.98 -11.73
CA GLY A 38 8.81 3.19 -10.40
C GLY A 38 7.94 2.02 -9.92
N PHE A 39 7.70 1.94 -8.62
CA PHE A 39 6.75 0.98 -8.08
C PHE A 39 5.37 1.63 -8.00
N ASP A 40 4.54 1.29 -8.99
CA ASP A 40 3.16 1.74 -9.10
C ASP A 40 2.24 0.85 -8.27
N GLY A 41 1.26 1.47 -7.63
CA GLY A 41 0.30 0.73 -6.84
C GLY A 41 -0.91 1.55 -6.44
N ASN A 42 -1.80 0.88 -5.74
CA ASN A 42 -2.92 1.51 -5.07
C ASN A 42 -2.62 1.54 -3.59
N MET A 43 -2.90 2.66 -2.94
CA MET A 43 -2.78 2.80 -1.49
C MET A 43 -4.15 3.05 -0.90
N ILE A 44 -4.47 2.29 0.14
CA ILE A 44 -5.68 2.47 0.94
C ILE A 44 -5.25 2.89 2.33
N VAL A 45 -5.78 4.00 2.80
CA VAL A 45 -5.39 4.62 4.06
C VAL A 45 -6.63 4.70 4.95
N GLY A 46 -6.63 3.94 6.04
CA GLY A 46 -7.61 4.02 7.10
C GLY A 46 -7.06 4.84 8.26
N ASP A 47 -7.71 5.96 8.60
CA ASP A 47 -7.34 6.79 9.75
C ASP A 47 -8.27 6.49 10.93
N SER A 48 -7.81 5.68 11.88
CA SER A 48 -8.56 5.40 13.13
C SER A 48 -8.21 6.41 14.21
N GLU A 49 -8.79 6.27 15.40
CA GLU A 49 -8.43 7.12 16.54
C GLU A 49 -6.98 6.93 16.99
N ASP A 50 -6.51 5.68 16.97
CA ASP A 50 -5.28 5.21 17.60
C ASP A 50 -4.15 4.85 16.63
N SER A 51 -4.42 4.72 15.33
CA SER A 51 -3.44 4.30 14.32
C SER A 51 -3.80 4.81 12.92
N LYS A 52 -2.83 4.75 12.02
CA LYS A 52 -3.05 4.87 10.59
C LYS A 52 -2.71 3.55 9.91
N ASP A 53 -3.71 2.89 9.37
CA ASP A 53 -3.55 1.62 8.66
C ASP A 53 -3.38 1.93 7.16
N ILE A 54 -2.26 1.49 6.58
CA ILE A 54 -1.91 1.70 5.18
C ILE A 54 -1.77 0.35 4.49
N PHE A 55 -2.55 0.14 3.44
CA PHE A 55 -2.46 -1.01 2.57
C PHE A 55 -1.92 -0.57 1.20
N PHE A 56 -0.70 -0.98 0.88
CA PHE A 56 -0.11 -0.77 -0.44
C PHE A 56 -0.30 -2.01 -1.30
N LEU A 57 -0.93 -1.84 -2.46
CA LEU A 57 -1.23 -2.89 -3.42
C LEU A 57 -0.38 -2.64 -4.66
N SER A 58 0.74 -3.33 -4.76
CA SER A 58 1.60 -3.25 -5.94
C SER A 58 0.92 -3.90 -7.14
N ILE A 59 1.12 -3.32 -8.33
CA ILE A 59 0.63 -3.90 -9.58
C ILE A 59 1.52 -5.05 -10.10
N ARG A 60 2.68 -5.29 -9.46
CA ARG A 60 3.65 -6.34 -9.80
C ARG A 60 4.39 -6.86 -8.55
N PRO A 61 4.94 -8.08 -8.58
CA PRO A 61 5.87 -8.53 -7.53
C PRO A 61 7.00 -7.56 -7.29
N LEU A 62 7.34 -7.36 -6.02
CA LEU A 62 8.42 -6.48 -5.60
C LEU A 62 9.60 -7.32 -5.12
N ASP A 63 10.81 -6.84 -5.40
CA ASP A 63 11.99 -7.33 -4.70
C ASP A 63 12.19 -6.60 -3.36
N GLU A 64 13.12 -7.09 -2.54
CA GLU A 64 13.41 -6.53 -1.21
C GLU A 64 13.80 -5.05 -1.26
N SER A 65 14.56 -4.64 -2.28
CA SER A 65 14.97 -3.24 -2.43
C SER A 65 13.79 -2.33 -2.74
N GLN A 66 12.83 -2.83 -3.53
CA GLN A 66 11.60 -2.12 -3.85
C GLN A 66 10.63 -2.08 -2.67
N VAL A 67 10.55 -3.15 -1.87
CA VAL A 67 9.79 -3.13 -0.62
C VAL A 67 10.35 -2.09 0.34
N ASN A 68 11.67 -2.05 0.53
CA ASN A 68 12.31 -1.03 1.37
C ASN A 68 12.04 0.38 0.85
N ALA A 69 12.10 0.59 -0.47
CA ALA A 69 11.78 1.89 -1.05
C ALA A 69 10.31 2.30 -0.84
N VAL A 70 9.36 1.36 -0.85
CA VAL A 70 7.96 1.62 -0.48
C VAL A 70 7.87 2.07 0.98
N CYS A 71 8.55 1.37 1.89
CA CYS A 71 8.60 1.72 3.30
C CYS A 71 9.14 3.14 3.51
N ASP A 72 10.31 3.44 2.95
CA ASP A 72 10.95 4.76 3.04
C ASP A 72 10.02 5.88 2.53
N LYS A 73 9.31 5.63 1.42
CA LYS A 73 8.39 6.62 0.86
C LYS A 73 7.15 6.84 1.71
N ILE A 74 6.62 5.79 2.32
CA ILE A 74 5.48 5.90 3.22
C ILE A 74 5.89 6.65 4.50
N GLU A 75 7.09 6.38 5.02
CA GLU A 75 7.65 7.16 6.12
C GLU A 75 7.84 8.65 5.74
N GLU A 76 8.31 8.94 4.53
CA GLU A 76 8.44 10.33 4.03
C GLU A 76 7.07 11.04 3.93
N ILE A 77 6.06 10.38 3.37
CA ILE A 77 4.71 10.95 3.21
C ILE A 77 4.07 11.27 4.57
N TYR A 78 4.32 10.43 5.56
CA TYR A 78 3.69 10.50 6.88
C TYR A 78 4.68 10.85 8.00
N GLN A 79 5.78 11.52 7.68
CA GLN A 79 6.84 11.87 8.65
C GLN A 79 6.33 12.70 9.85
N ASP A 80 5.27 13.49 9.65
CA ASP A 80 4.65 14.34 10.67
C ASP A 80 3.45 13.67 11.37
N GLU A 81 3.12 12.42 11.00
CA GLU A 81 2.04 11.68 11.63
C GLU A 81 2.41 11.32 13.07
N LYS A 82 1.48 11.58 13.99
CA LYS A 82 1.67 11.31 15.42
C LYS A 82 1.19 9.92 15.81
N LYS A 83 0.26 9.37 15.05
CA LYS A 83 -0.28 8.03 15.26
C LYS A 83 0.72 6.98 14.74
N PRO A 84 0.80 5.80 15.38
CA PRO A 84 1.49 4.65 14.81
C PRO A 84 0.98 4.33 13.40
N ILE A 85 1.92 4.03 12.51
CA ILE A 85 1.62 3.64 11.13
C ILE A 85 1.74 2.12 11.02
N ASN A 86 0.66 1.47 10.58
CA ASN A 86 0.65 0.06 10.25
C ASN A 86 0.66 -0.09 8.73
N LEU A 87 1.79 -0.49 8.16
CA LEU A 87 1.89 -0.78 6.73
C LEU A 87 1.60 -2.25 6.45
N SER A 88 0.89 -2.54 5.37
CA SER A 88 0.77 -3.86 4.76
C SER A 88 0.99 -3.75 3.27
N ILE A 89 1.96 -4.49 2.74
CA ILE A 89 2.30 -4.48 1.31
C ILE A 89 1.82 -5.79 0.68
N TYR A 90 0.93 -5.67 -0.29
CA TYR A 90 0.49 -6.77 -1.12
C TYR A 90 1.15 -6.64 -2.50
N ASP A 91 2.06 -7.56 -2.84
CA ASP A 91 2.77 -7.55 -4.11
C ASP A 91 2.48 -8.78 -4.98
N SER A 92 1.36 -9.46 -4.74
CA SER A 92 1.02 -10.78 -5.32
C SER A 92 1.79 -11.96 -4.69
N ILE A 93 2.67 -11.70 -3.73
CA ILE A 93 3.18 -12.65 -2.75
C ILE A 93 2.57 -12.19 -1.41
N ASN A 94 1.87 -13.07 -0.68
CA ASN A 94 1.21 -12.67 0.57
C ASN A 94 2.26 -12.38 1.67
N GLY A 95 2.86 -11.19 1.68
CA GLY A 95 3.74 -10.69 2.73
C GLY A 95 3.04 -9.65 3.61
N ILE A 96 3.28 -9.66 4.92
CA ILE A 96 2.88 -8.58 5.83
C ILE A 96 4.16 -7.99 6.41
N TYR A 97 4.37 -6.69 6.22
CA TYR A 97 5.59 -5.98 6.63
C TYR A 97 5.27 -4.99 7.74
N ASN A 98 5.72 -5.25 8.97
CA ASN A 98 5.46 -4.37 10.11
C ASN A 98 6.65 -3.40 10.31
N LEU A 99 6.41 -2.10 10.08
CA LEU A 99 7.41 -1.04 10.23
C LEU A 99 7.80 -0.74 11.69
N ASN A 100 7.00 -1.16 12.67
CA ASN A 100 7.21 -0.80 14.06
C ASN A 100 8.35 -1.59 14.75
N ASN A 101 8.99 -2.54 14.05
CA ASN A 101 9.97 -3.47 14.64
C ASN A 101 11.45 -3.14 14.38
N ASN A 102 11.77 -1.97 13.80
CA ASN A 102 13.16 -1.52 13.71
C ASN A 102 13.52 -0.72 14.99
N SER A 103 13.84 -1.45 16.08
CA SER A 103 14.43 -0.91 17.31
C SER A 103 15.85 -1.42 17.52
#